data_AF-A0A3D1TWC8-F1
#
_entry.id   AF-A0A3D1TWC8-F1
#
_cell.length_a   1.000
_cell.length_b   1.000
_cell.length_c   1.000
_cell.angle_alpha   90.00
_cell.angle_beta   90.00
_cell.angle_gamma   90.00
#
_symmetry.space_group_name_H-M   'P 1'
#
loop_
_entity.id
_entity.type
_entity.pdbx_description
1 polymer ?
#
loop_
_entity_poly.entity_id
_entity_poly.type
_entity_poly.pdbx_seq_one_letter_code
_entity_poly.pdbx_strand_id
1 'polypeptide(L)'
;MTPPRVIAIAWCRFQPRTVSLAAALNGSVEFITGSAFAPNGSPLLLRYFLSAFQMWRTLEAGQPDVVLVITPPVFAPLVAWVWCKVRRRRLVIDCHTDTFHSRKWRWANPLNRILIHGAVTALV
;
A
#
# COMPACT_ATOMS: atom_id res chain seq x y z
N MET A 1 -5.71 -27.13 2.54
CA MET A 1 -6.00 -25.68 2.59
C MET A 1 -4.96 -24.98 1.74
N THR A 2 -5.35 -24.31 0.66
CA THR A 2 -4.43 -23.52 -0.16
C THR A 2 -3.95 -22.32 0.67
N PRO A 3 -2.64 -22.02 0.73
CA PRO A 3 -2.17 -20.84 1.46
C PRO A 3 -2.81 -19.58 0.88
N PRO A 4 -3.15 -18.58 1.72
CA PRO A 4 -3.79 -17.35 1.26
C PRO A 4 -2.85 -16.60 0.31
N ARG A 5 -3.39 -16.05 -0.79
CA ARG A 5 -2.58 -15.25 -1.73
C ARG A 5 -2.33 -13.88 -1.11
N VAL A 6 -1.07 -13.64 -0.75
CA VAL A 6 -0.61 -12.36 -0.21
C VAL A 6 0.04 -11.56 -1.32
N ILE A 7 -0.31 -10.27 -1.42
CA ILE A 7 0.43 -9.31 -2.24
C ILE A 7 0.96 -8.19 -1.35
N ALA A 8 2.26 -7.91 -1.44
CA ALA A 8 2.91 -6.79 -0.78
C ALA A 8 3.11 -5.64 -1.76
N ILE A 9 2.52 -4.49 -1.47
CA ILE A 9 2.51 -3.31 -2.35
C ILE A 9 3.25 -2.15 -1.68
N ALA A 10 4.21 -1.58 -2.40
CA ALA A 10 4.90 -0.37 -2.00
C ALA A 10 4.89 0.66 -3.14
N TRP A 11 4.59 1.93 -2.81
CA TRP A 11 4.64 3.03 -3.77
C TRP A 11 6.05 3.62 -3.86
N CYS A 12 6.97 2.83 -4.40
CA CYS A 12 8.37 3.19 -4.58
C CYS A 12 8.99 2.41 -5.74
N ARG A 13 10.25 2.67 -6.10
CA ARG A 13 10.96 1.90 -7.14
C ARG A 13 11.39 0.53 -6.64
N PHE A 14 11.83 0.45 -5.39
CA PHE A 14 12.29 -0.79 -4.76
C PHE A 14 12.40 -0.58 -3.25
N GLN A 15 12.06 -1.61 -2.48
CA GLN A 15 12.23 -1.60 -1.03
C GLN A 15 12.52 -3.02 -0.51
N PRO A 16 13.71 -3.26 0.09
CA PRO A 16 14.10 -4.59 0.58
C PRO A 16 13.12 -5.20 1.59
N ARG A 17 12.61 -4.40 2.54
CA ARG A 17 11.68 -4.86 3.59
C ARG A 17 10.40 -5.45 3.00
N THR A 18 9.87 -4.84 1.95
CA THR A 18 8.68 -5.34 1.22
C THR A 18 8.94 -6.72 0.62
N VAL A 19 10.12 -6.90 0.02
CA VAL A 19 10.53 -8.17 -0.57
C VAL A 19 10.66 -9.24 0.49
N SER A 20 11.35 -8.94 1.59
CA SER A 20 11.52 -9.86 2.71
C SER A 20 10.17 -10.25 3.34
N LEU A 21 9.25 -9.30 3.53
CA LEU A 21 7.93 -9.57 4.09
C LEU A 21 7.08 -10.44 3.16
N ALA A 22 7.05 -10.15 1.86
CA ALA A 22 6.32 -10.98 0.91
C ALA A 22 6.88 -12.40 0.85
N ALA A 23 8.21 -12.54 0.81
CA ALA A 23 8.87 -13.84 0.81
C ALA A 23 8.53 -14.64 2.07
N ALA A 24 8.55 -14.01 3.25
CA ALA A 24 8.18 -14.65 4.52
C ALA A 24 6.70 -15.10 4.54
N LEU A 25 5.83 -14.44 3.79
CA LEU A 25 4.40 -14.75 3.69
C LEU A 25 4.05 -15.65 2.48
N ASN A 26 5.05 -16.16 1.74
CA ASN A 26 4.86 -16.86 0.45
C ASN A 26 3.97 -16.07 -0.54
N GLY A 27 4.10 -14.75 -0.53
CA GLY A 27 3.33 -13.81 -1.34
C GLY A 27 4.12 -13.23 -2.52
N SER A 28 3.44 -12.42 -3.32
CA SER A 28 4.04 -11.62 -4.39
C SER A 28 4.35 -10.19 -3.93
N VAL A 29 5.26 -9.53 -4.65
CA VAL A 29 5.63 -8.13 -4.43
C VAL A 29 5.27 -7.32 -5.66
N GLU A 30 4.66 -6.16 -5.46
CA GLU A 30 4.38 -5.20 -6.53
C GLU A 30 4.84 -3.80 -6.12
N PHE A 31 5.66 -3.20 -6.98
CA PHE A 31 6.20 -1.85 -6.80
C PHE A 31 5.48 -0.88 -7.74
N ILE A 32 4.81 0.11 -7.16
CA ILE A 32 4.02 1.09 -7.91
C ILE A 32 4.79 2.39 -7.98
N THR A 33 5.33 2.68 -9.16
CA THR A 33 6.04 3.93 -9.42
C THR A 33 5.16 4.90 -10.18
N GLY A 34 4.66 5.93 -9.51
CA GLY A 34 3.91 7.02 -10.17
C GLY A 34 4.71 7.82 -11.21
N SER A 35 6.02 7.58 -11.37
CA SER A 35 6.84 8.13 -12.45
C SER A 35 6.78 7.34 -13.75
N ALA A 36 6.35 6.07 -13.74
CA ALA A 36 6.25 5.28 -14.96
C ALA A 36 5.14 5.81 -15.90
N PHE A 37 4.11 6.46 -15.33
CA PHE A 37 2.95 6.98 -16.06
C PHE A 37 2.86 8.51 -16.05
N ALA A 38 3.74 9.21 -15.35
CA ALA A 38 3.68 10.66 -15.21
C ALA A 38 5.00 11.30 -15.66
N PRO A 39 5.00 12.17 -16.69
CA PRO A 39 6.18 12.91 -17.14
C PRO A 39 6.83 13.70 -15.99
N ASN A 40 8.14 13.93 -16.09
CA ASN A 40 8.86 14.83 -15.18
C ASN A 40 8.16 16.22 -15.18
N GLY A 41 7.70 16.67 -14.01
CA GLY A 41 6.95 17.92 -13.86
C GLY A 41 5.43 17.76 -13.62
N SER A 42 4.90 16.53 -13.66
CA SER A 42 3.47 16.30 -13.39
C SER A 42 3.08 16.69 -11.95
N PRO A 43 1.88 17.27 -11.73
CA PRO A 43 1.38 17.60 -10.40
C PRO A 43 1.39 16.37 -9.48
N LEU A 44 1.84 16.55 -8.23
CA LEU A 44 1.92 15.47 -7.24
C LEU A 44 0.59 14.71 -7.08
N LEU A 45 -0.54 15.42 -7.14
CA LEU A 45 -1.87 14.83 -7.04
C LEU A 45 -2.18 13.87 -8.21
N LEU A 46 -1.82 14.25 -9.43
CA LEU A 46 -2.01 13.39 -10.61
C LEU A 46 -1.18 12.12 -10.50
N ARG A 47 0.06 12.23 -9.99
CA ARG A 47 0.93 11.06 -9.75
C ARG A 47 0.32 10.10 -8.74
N TYR A 48 -0.28 10.61 -7.66
CA TYR A 48 -0.99 9.78 -6.69
C TYR A 48 -2.27 9.16 -7.28
N PHE A 49 -3.01 9.87 -8.10
CA PHE A 49 -4.20 9.33 -8.76
C PHE A 49 -3.86 8.21 -9.75
N LEU A 50 -2.83 8.39 -10.57
CA LEU A 50 -2.33 7.35 -11.48
C LEU A 50 -1.80 6.13 -10.71
N SER A 51 -1.06 6.36 -9.62
CA SER A 51 -0.58 5.27 -8.75
C SER A 51 -1.73 4.51 -8.09
N ALA A 52 -2.77 5.23 -7.64
CA ALA A 52 -3.97 4.64 -7.09
C ALA A 52 -4.72 3.77 -8.11
N PHE A 53 -4.87 4.27 -9.34
CA PHE A 53 -5.53 3.52 -10.41
C PHE A 53 -4.72 2.28 -10.81
N GLN A 54 -3.39 2.41 -10.91
CA GLN A 54 -2.50 1.27 -11.17
C GLN A 54 -2.62 0.22 -10.06
N MET A 55 -2.57 0.64 -8.79
CA MET A 55 -2.75 -0.24 -7.64
C MET A 55 -4.08 -0.99 -7.70
N TRP A 56 -5.17 -0.27 -7.97
CA TRP A 56 -6.50 -0.85 -8.07
C TRP A 56 -6.56 -1.92 -9.16
N ARG A 57 -6.03 -1.63 -10.35
CA ARG A 57 -5.99 -2.60 -11.46
C ARG A 57 -5.16 -3.84 -11.13
N THR A 58 -4.00 -3.67 -10.48
CA THR A 58 -3.16 -4.78 -10.05
C THR A 58 -3.89 -5.67 -9.04
N LEU A 59 -4.59 -5.07 -8.07
CA LEU A 59 -5.40 -5.80 -7.10
C LEU A 59 -6.57 -6.54 -7.76
N GLU A 60 -7.26 -5.91 -8.71
CA GLU A 60 -8.35 -6.55 -9.47
C GLU A 60 -7.87 -7.71 -10.33
N ALA A 61 -6.70 -7.59 -10.96
CA ALA A 61 -6.13 -8.66 -11.79
C ALA A 61 -5.64 -9.84 -10.94
N GLY A 62 -5.02 -9.58 -9.79
CA GLY A 62 -4.47 -10.61 -8.90
C GLY A 62 -5.49 -11.29 -7.99
N GLN A 63 -6.58 -10.59 -7.65
CA GLN A 63 -7.58 -11.00 -6.65
C GLN A 63 -6.94 -11.59 -5.36
N PRO A 64 -6.05 -10.85 -4.68
CA PRO A 64 -5.38 -11.34 -3.47
C PRO A 64 -6.36 -11.53 -2.29
N ASP A 65 -6.03 -12.47 -1.41
CA ASP A 65 -6.77 -12.69 -0.16
C ASP A 65 -6.33 -11.75 0.95
N VAL A 66 -5.05 -11.34 0.91
CA VAL A 66 -4.41 -10.44 1.85
C VAL A 66 -3.61 -9.40 1.08
N VAL A 67 -3.85 -8.12 1.39
CA VAL A 67 -3.08 -6.99 0.86
C VAL A 67 -2.20 -6.46 1.98
N LEU A 68 -0.88 -6.57 1.81
CA LEU A 68 0.10 -5.90 2.66
C LEU A 68 0.52 -4.61 1.97
N VAL A 69 0.33 -3.45 2.61
CA VAL A 69 0.63 -2.15 2.01
C VAL A 69 1.54 -1.34 2.91
N ILE A 70 2.51 -0.65 2.31
CA ILE A 70 3.50 0.13 3.05
C ILE A 70 3.19 1.63 2.99
N THR A 71 3.38 2.32 4.10
CA THR A 71 3.27 3.78 4.26
C THR A 71 4.60 4.38 4.74
N PRO A 72 5.03 5.58 4.29
CA PRO A 72 4.32 6.56 3.43
C PRO A 72 4.41 6.28 1.91
N PRO A 73 3.47 6.82 1.08
CA PRO A 73 2.44 7.83 1.37
C PRO A 73 1.08 7.24 1.84
N VAL A 74 0.31 8.00 2.64
CA VAL A 74 -1.03 7.61 3.18
C VAL A 74 -2.08 7.24 2.12
N PHE A 75 -1.87 7.67 0.87
CA PHE A 75 -2.76 7.31 -0.24
C PHE A 75 -2.70 5.82 -0.57
N ALA A 76 -1.52 5.18 -0.43
CA ALA A 76 -1.39 3.75 -0.67
C ALA A 76 -2.27 2.90 0.26
N PRO A 77 -2.21 3.06 1.62
CA PRO A 77 -3.09 2.33 2.51
C PRO A 77 -4.56 2.73 2.37
N LEU A 78 -4.87 3.98 1.97
CA LEU A 78 -6.25 4.38 1.69
C LEU A 78 -6.85 3.58 0.52
N VAL A 79 -6.12 3.48 -0.59
CA VAL A 79 -6.56 2.71 -1.77
C VAL A 79 -6.73 1.24 -1.41
N ALA A 80 -5.75 0.66 -0.69
CA ALA A 80 -5.82 -0.71 -0.21
C ALA A 80 -7.04 -0.94 0.68
N TRP A 81 -7.32 -0.03 1.61
CA TRP A 81 -8.45 -0.12 2.52
C TRP A 81 -9.79 -0.07 1.81
N VAL A 82 -9.97 0.86 0.86
CA VAL A 82 -11.20 0.93 0.06
C VAL A 82 -11.39 -0.37 -0.73
N TRP A 83 -10.34 -0.87 -1.38
CA TRP A 83 -10.40 -2.10 -2.16
C TRP A 83 -10.74 -3.32 -1.28
N CYS A 84 -10.03 -3.50 -0.16
CA CYS A 84 -10.25 -4.58 0.78
C CYS A 84 -11.67 -4.53 1.37
N LYS A 85 -12.20 -3.35 1.68
CA LYS A 85 -13.57 -3.18 2.18
C LYS A 85 -14.61 -3.59 1.14
N VAL A 86 -14.44 -3.17 -0.11
CA VAL A 86 -15.34 -3.51 -1.23
C VAL A 86 -15.30 -5.01 -1.56
N ARG A 87 -14.11 -5.62 -1.49
CA ARG A 87 -13.89 -7.04 -1.86
C ARG A 87 -13.92 -8.00 -0.66
N ARG A 88 -14.17 -7.50 0.55
CA ARG A 88 -14.12 -8.25 1.82
C ARG A 88 -12.81 -9.04 1.99
N ARG A 89 -11.68 -8.40 1.68
CA ARG A 89 -10.32 -8.97 1.81
C ARG A 89 -9.62 -8.45 3.05
N ARG A 90 -8.53 -9.11 3.45
CA ARG A 90 -7.74 -8.72 4.62
C ARG A 90 -6.70 -7.67 4.24
N LEU A 91 -6.55 -6.66 5.10
CA LEU A 91 -5.57 -5.60 4.95
C LEU A 91 -4.53 -5.68 6.07
N VAL A 92 -3.25 -5.59 5.70
CA VAL A 92 -2.11 -5.44 6.61
C VAL A 92 -1.39 -4.16 6.21
N ILE A 93 -1.08 -3.30 7.18
CA ILE A 93 -0.40 -2.02 6.92
C ILE A 93 0.99 -2.08 7.57
N ASP A 94 2.04 -1.88 6.79
CA ASP A 94 3.41 -1.74 7.28
C ASP A 94 3.76 -0.24 7.38
N CYS A 95 3.87 0.25 8.60
CA CYS A 95 4.09 1.65 8.94
C CYS A 95 5.58 1.93 9.10
N HIS A 96 6.23 2.58 8.13
CA HIS A 96 7.60 3.09 8.33
C HIS A 96 7.63 4.26 9.30
N THR A 97 8.70 4.33 10.09
CA THR A 97 8.96 5.30 11.17
C THR A 97 8.87 6.77 10.71
N ASP A 98 9.16 7.04 9.43
CA ASP A 98 9.00 8.38 8.82
C ASP A 98 7.55 8.88 8.81
N THR A 99 6.58 7.97 8.93
CA THR A 99 5.15 8.30 9.05
C THR A 99 4.87 9.10 10.34
N PHE A 100 5.63 8.86 11.41
CA PHE A 100 5.40 9.50 12.72
C PHE A 100 6.34 10.68 13.00
N HIS A 101 7.58 10.66 12.48
CA HIS A 101 8.60 11.65 12.83
C HIS A 101 8.73 12.82 11.85
N SER A 102 8.21 12.72 10.62
CA SER A 102 8.33 13.81 9.65
C SER A 102 7.21 14.83 9.80
N ARG A 103 7.55 16.12 10.03
CA ARG A 103 6.60 17.26 10.07
C ARG A 103 5.67 17.32 8.85
N LYS A 104 6.12 16.76 7.71
CA LYS A 104 5.40 16.71 6.43
C LYS A 104 4.19 15.76 6.42
N TRP A 105 4.15 14.75 7.29
CA TRP A 105 3.09 13.72 7.31
C TRP A 105 2.22 13.72 8.57
N ARG A 106 2.51 14.61 9.54
CA ARG A 106 1.71 14.77 10.77
C ARG A 106 0.21 14.98 10.53
N TRP A 107 -0.17 15.65 9.43
CA TRP A 107 -1.57 15.88 9.08
C TRP A 107 -2.29 14.58 8.69
N ALA A 108 -1.56 13.54 8.27
CA ALA A 108 -2.10 12.23 7.89
C ALA A 108 -2.27 11.27 9.08
N ASN A 109 -1.81 11.63 10.28
CA ASN A 109 -1.95 10.81 11.50
C ASN A 109 -3.40 10.40 11.83
N PRO A 110 -4.41 11.29 11.79
CA PRO A 110 -5.80 10.88 12.03
C PRO A 110 -6.31 9.88 10.97
N LEU A 111 -5.88 10.03 9.70
CA LEU A 111 -6.23 9.08 8.64
C LEU A 111 -5.56 7.72 8.85
N ASN A 112 -4.27 7.71 9.18
CA ASN A 112 -3.54 6.49 9.54
C ASN A 112 -4.22 5.78 10.72
N ARG A 113 -4.70 6.52 11.73
CA ARG A 113 -5.42 5.93 12.86
C ARG A 113 -6.68 5.19 12.43
N ILE A 114 -7.48 5.77 11.53
CA ILE A 114 -8.70 5.13 11.00
C ILE A 114 -8.34 3.88 10.18
N LEU A 115 -7.31 3.99 9.32
CA LEU A 115 -6.87 2.92 8.45
C LEU A 115 -6.29 1.73 9.24
N ILE A 116 -5.49 2.01 10.27
CA ILE A 116 -4.93 1.00 11.18
C ILE A 116 -6.04 0.30 11.95
N HIS A 117 -7.06 1.03 12.43
CA HIS A 117 -8.20 0.42 13.13
C HIS A 117 -9.03 -0.52 12.23
N GLY A 118 -9.02 -0.28 10.92
CA GLY A 118 -9.69 -1.14 9.93
C GLY A 118 -8.80 -2.25 9.36
N ALA A 119 -7.51 -2.29 9.70
CA ALA A 119 -6.58 -3.32 9.27
C ALA A 119 -6.61 -4.50 10.24
N VAL A 120 -6.28 -5.69 9.73
CA VAL A 120 -6.16 -6.90 10.56
C VAL A 120 -4.96 -6.78 11.48
N THR A 121 -3.86 -6.22 10.99
CA THR A 121 -2.64 -5.97 11.76
C THR A 121 -1.88 -4.80 11.15
N ALA A 122 -1.23 -4.00 12.00
CA ALA A 122 -0.25 -3.02 11.58
C ALA A 122 1.14 -3.45 12.04
N LEU A 123 2.11 -3.45 11.13
CA LEU A 123 3.53 -3.68 11.42
C LEU A 123 4.21 -2.33 11.56
N VAL A 124 5.20 -2.23 12.45
CA VAL A 124 6.04 -1.04 12.68
C VAL A 124 7.49 -1.48 12.61
#